data_AF-A0A836X2K3-F1
#
_entry.id   AF-A0A836X2K3-F1
#
_cell.length_a   1.000
_cell.length_b   1.000
_cell.length_c   1.000
_cell.angle_alpha   90.00
_cell.angle_beta   90.00
_cell.angle_gamma   90.00
#
_symmetry.space_group_name_H-M   'P 1'
#
loop_
_entity.id
_entity.type
_entity.pdbx_description
1 polymer ?
#
loop_
_entity_poly.entity_id
_entity_poly.type
_entity_poly.pdbx_seq_one_letter_code
_entity_poly.pdbx_strand_id
1 'polypeptide(L)'
;ILDEIGRGTATYDGLSIAWATLEHIHQENRCRALFATHYLELTALASRLDGLRCHTMRVKEWKDDVVFLHEVGPGAADRSYGIHVGALAGLPKSVVGRASEVLETLEKGEQSSAMTRLADDLPLFHALADAPGAGGQGPSPVERALADIDADALTPREALEMIYSLMEKLESED
;
A
#
# COMPACT_ATOMS: atom_id res chain seq x y z
N ILE A 1 15.21 22.00 -3.20
CA ILE A 1 15.33 20.64 -3.77
C ILE A 1 15.66 19.74 -2.60
N LEU A 2 14.89 18.68 -2.40
CA LEU A 2 15.10 17.68 -1.37
C LEU A 2 15.21 16.32 -2.06
N ASP A 3 16.17 15.52 -1.60
CA ASP A 3 16.52 14.25 -2.21
C ASP A 3 16.70 13.20 -1.10
N GLU A 4 15.75 12.27 -1.01
CA GLU A 4 15.75 11.13 -0.07
C GLU A 4 15.93 11.48 1.42
N ILE A 5 15.30 12.58 1.86
CA ILE A 5 15.17 12.95 3.28
C ILE A 5 14.49 11.81 4.05
N GLY A 6 15.01 11.49 5.25
CA GLY A 6 14.44 10.47 6.15
C GLY A 6 15.09 9.09 6.05
N ARG A 7 15.98 8.84 5.09
CA ARG A 7 16.58 7.50 4.87
C ARG A 7 17.56 7.02 5.97
N GLY A 8 18.05 7.92 6.82
CA GLY A 8 19.09 7.63 7.83
C GLY A 8 18.57 7.08 9.17
N THR A 9 17.28 6.79 9.29
CA THR A 9 16.64 6.36 10.53
C THR A 9 15.66 5.21 10.27
N ALA A 10 14.94 4.76 11.31
CA ALA A 10 13.87 3.77 11.18
C ALA A 10 12.82 4.22 10.14
N THR A 11 12.19 3.26 9.47
CA THR A 11 11.28 3.54 8.34
C THR A 11 10.17 4.54 8.69
N TYR A 12 9.48 4.32 9.81
CA TYR A 12 8.39 5.20 10.25
C TYR A 12 8.88 6.58 10.73
N ASP A 13 10.02 6.64 11.41
CA ASP A 13 10.64 7.91 11.80
C ASP A 13 11.03 8.73 10.56
N GLY A 14 11.61 8.07 9.57
CA GLY A 14 12.05 8.66 8.31
C GLY A 14 10.87 9.20 7.50
N LEU A 15 9.82 8.39 7.36
CA LEU A 15 8.56 8.79 6.73
C LEU A 15 7.94 9.98 7.45
N SER A 16 7.88 9.96 8.78
CA SER A 16 7.28 11.04 9.59
C SER A 16 8.03 12.36 9.40
N ILE A 17 9.36 12.33 9.38
CA ILE A 17 10.19 13.52 9.11
C ILE A 17 9.94 14.03 7.69
N ALA A 18 9.93 13.14 6.69
CA ALA A 18 9.70 13.53 5.30
C ALA A 18 8.31 14.14 5.11
N TRP A 19 7.29 13.56 5.74
CA TRP A 19 5.90 14.03 5.73
C TRP A 19 5.78 15.44 6.31
N ALA A 20 6.23 15.63 7.54
CA ALA A 20 6.17 16.93 8.22
C ALA A 20 6.97 18.00 7.45
N THR A 21 8.10 17.63 6.85
CA THR A 21 8.89 18.53 6.01
C THR A 21 8.11 18.97 4.77
N LEU A 22 7.44 18.04 4.08
CA LEU A 22 6.65 18.34 2.90
C LEU A 22 5.46 19.26 3.22
N GLU A 23 4.75 18.98 4.32
CA GLU A 23 3.66 19.84 4.82
C GLU A 23 4.17 21.24 5.16
N HIS A 24 5.28 21.36 5.88
CA HIS A 24 5.83 22.66 6.26
C HIS A 24 6.26 23.49 5.03
N ILE A 25 6.90 22.84 4.05
CA ILE A 25 7.26 23.50 2.79
C ILE A 25 6.03 24.02 2.08
N HIS A 26 4.95 23.23 2.07
CA HIS A 26 3.69 23.58 1.42
C HIS A 26 2.97 24.74 2.13
N GLN A 27 2.83 24.66 3.45
CA GLN A 27 1.98 25.58 4.23
C GLN A 27 2.69 26.88 4.60
N GLU A 28 3.96 26.79 5.01
CA GLU A 28 4.73 27.90 5.59
C GLU A 28 5.73 28.48 4.60
N ASN A 29 6.68 27.70 4.10
CA ASN A 29 7.73 28.22 3.22
C ASN A 29 7.18 28.70 1.88
N ARG A 30 6.19 27.98 1.33
CA ARG A 30 5.51 28.27 0.05
C ARG A 30 6.45 28.52 -1.12
N CYS A 31 7.62 27.88 -1.10
CA CYS A 31 8.61 27.99 -2.16
C CYS A 31 8.40 26.89 -3.22
N ARG A 32 8.95 27.10 -4.41
CA ARG A 32 8.99 26.04 -5.42
C ARG A 32 9.91 24.92 -4.94
N ALA A 33 9.36 23.72 -4.79
CA ALA A 33 10.10 22.55 -4.33
C ALA A 33 10.09 21.42 -5.36
N LEU A 34 11.19 20.68 -5.39
CA LEU A 34 11.27 19.33 -5.95
C LEU A 34 11.63 18.42 -4.78
N PHE A 35 10.84 17.37 -4.59
CA PHE A 35 10.96 16.44 -3.48
C PHE A 35 11.08 15.03 -4.06
N ALA A 36 12.31 14.53 -4.19
CA ALA A 36 12.58 13.17 -4.63
C ALA A 36 12.59 12.24 -3.40
N THR A 37 11.87 11.11 -3.49
CA THR A 37 11.68 10.20 -2.36
C THR A 37 11.34 8.79 -2.80
N HIS A 38 11.76 7.80 -2.02
CA HIS A 38 11.33 6.41 -2.10
C HIS A 38 10.03 6.11 -1.33
N TYR A 39 9.51 7.05 -0.53
CA TYR A 39 8.28 6.87 0.24
C TYR A 39 7.03 7.05 -0.64
N LEU A 40 6.39 5.95 -1.02
CA LEU A 40 5.17 5.97 -1.82
C LEU A 40 3.99 6.53 -1.02
N GLU A 41 4.02 6.38 0.30
CA GLU A 41 3.00 6.85 1.24
C GLU A 41 2.78 8.37 1.16
N LEU A 42 3.83 9.13 0.83
CA LEU A 42 3.75 10.59 0.66
C LEU A 42 2.89 10.99 -0.54
N THR A 43 2.64 10.10 -1.50
CA THR A 43 1.77 10.41 -2.65
C THR A 43 0.31 10.64 -2.24
N ALA A 44 -0.12 10.08 -1.10
CA ALA A 44 -1.45 10.32 -0.54
C ALA A 44 -1.71 11.81 -0.24
N LEU A 45 -0.67 12.57 0.07
CA LEU A 45 -0.75 14.02 0.34
C LEU A 45 -1.18 14.84 -0.88
N ALA A 46 -1.05 14.30 -2.11
CA ALA A 46 -1.48 14.99 -3.31
C ALA A 46 -2.99 15.33 -3.33
N SER A 47 -3.80 14.56 -2.58
CA SER A 47 -5.23 14.80 -2.41
C SER A 47 -5.56 15.93 -1.43
N ARG A 48 -4.61 16.32 -0.58
CA ARG A 48 -4.82 17.26 0.55
C ARG A 48 -4.04 18.57 0.38
N LEU A 49 -2.87 18.52 -0.25
CA LEU A 49 -1.97 19.65 -0.37
C LEU A 49 -2.12 20.31 -1.74
N ASP A 50 -2.86 21.42 -1.78
CA ASP A 50 -3.10 22.18 -3.01
C ASP A 50 -1.80 22.64 -3.68
N GLY A 51 -1.54 22.16 -4.89
CA GLY A 51 -0.31 22.50 -5.64
C GLY A 51 0.78 21.44 -5.54
N LEU A 52 0.61 20.40 -4.71
CA LEU A 52 1.42 19.19 -4.81
C LEU A 52 1.00 18.43 -6.09
N ARG A 53 1.99 18.00 -6.88
CA ARG A 53 1.79 17.21 -8.10
C ARG A 53 2.81 16.07 -8.14
N CYS A 54 2.33 14.84 -8.07
CA CYS A 54 3.18 13.65 -8.18
C CYS A 54 3.68 13.48 -9.60
N HIS A 55 4.98 13.19 -9.71
CA HIS A 55 5.64 12.79 -10.94
C HIS A 55 6.54 11.60 -10.63
N THR A 56 6.73 10.74 -11.63
CA THR A 56 7.55 9.54 -11.52
C THR A 56 8.44 9.38 -12.75
N MET A 57 9.54 8.65 -12.59
CA MET A 57 10.37 8.24 -13.72
C MET A 57 9.69 7.08 -14.43
N ARG A 58 9.49 7.19 -15.75
CA ARG A 58 8.87 6.12 -16.52
C ARG A 58 9.77 4.90 -16.59
N VAL A 59 9.13 3.76 -16.38
CA VAL A 59 9.72 2.44 -16.43
C VAL A 59 8.94 1.59 -17.43
N LYS A 60 9.65 0.77 -18.21
CA LYS A 60 9.04 -0.19 -19.14
C LYS A 60 9.54 -1.59 -18.85
N GLU A 61 8.63 -2.53 -18.69
CA GLU A 61 8.95 -3.95 -18.57
C GLU A 61 9.07 -4.58 -19.97
N TRP A 62 10.10 -5.39 -20.17
CA TRP A 62 10.37 -6.07 -21.43
C TRP A 62 11.10 -7.38 -21.19
N LYS A 63 10.46 -8.52 -21.52
CA LYS A 63 11.05 -9.87 -21.41
C LYS A 63 11.71 -10.12 -20.04
N ASP A 64 10.96 -9.84 -18.97
CA ASP A 64 11.40 -9.97 -17.57
C ASP A 64 12.51 -8.99 -17.13
N ASP A 65 12.91 -8.06 -18.00
CA ASP A 65 13.81 -6.95 -17.67
C ASP A 65 13.05 -5.64 -17.47
N VAL A 66 13.63 -4.78 -16.64
CA VAL A 66 13.14 -3.43 -16.36
C VAL A 66 14.01 -2.41 -17.08
N VAL A 67 13.39 -1.58 -17.92
CA VAL A 67 14.06 -0.52 -18.68
C VAL A 67 13.65 0.84 -18.12
N PHE A 68 14.62 1.58 -17.61
CA PHE A 68 14.43 2.97 -17.18
C PHE A 68 14.47 3.89 -18.39
N LEU A 69 13.37 4.59 -18.66
CA LEU A 69 13.25 5.44 -19.86
C LEU A 69 13.90 6.83 -19.67
N HIS A 70 14.33 7.16 -18.45
CA HIS A 70 14.83 8.49 -18.06
C HIS A 70 13.87 9.64 -18.40
N GLU A 71 12.58 9.33 -18.52
CA GLU A 71 11.52 10.29 -18.82
C GLU A 71 10.71 10.55 -17.54
N VAL A 72 10.49 11.81 -17.20
CA VAL A 72 9.60 12.19 -16.09
C VAL A 72 8.17 12.29 -16.62
N GLY A 73 7.23 11.57 -16.01
CA GLY A 73 5.81 11.60 -16.33
C GLY A 73 4.95 11.96 -15.11
N PRO A 74 3.72 12.45 -15.31
CA PRO A 74 2.78 12.67 -14.21
C PRO A 74 2.35 11.33 -13.59
N GLY A 75 2.08 11.35 -12.28
CA GLY A 75 1.60 10.19 -11.53
C GLY A 75 2.55 9.75 -10.41
N ALA A 76 2.14 8.70 -9.71
CA ALA A 76 2.95 8.00 -8.72
C ALA A 76 3.49 6.69 -9.33
N ALA A 77 4.56 6.15 -8.76
CA ALA A 77 4.99 4.80 -9.09
C ALA A 77 3.96 3.78 -8.57
N ASP A 78 3.75 2.72 -9.32
CA ASP A 78 2.84 1.61 -9.03
C ASP A 78 3.45 0.57 -8.09
N ARG A 79 4.79 0.46 -8.07
CA ARG A 79 5.55 -0.50 -7.26
C ARG A 79 7.01 -0.08 -7.09
N SER A 80 7.70 -0.75 -6.17
CA SER A 80 9.14 -0.62 -5.99
C SER A 80 9.90 -1.55 -6.94
N TYR A 81 10.94 -1.03 -7.59
CA TYR A 81 11.78 -1.79 -8.53
C TYR A 81 13.14 -2.18 -7.92
N GLY A 82 13.30 -2.12 -6.59
CA GLY A 82 14.60 -2.31 -5.93
C GLY A 82 15.30 -3.63 -6.24
N ILE A 83 14.55 -4.74 -6.30
CA ILE A 83 15.10 -6.07 -6.64
C ILE A 83 15.59 -6.10 -8.10
N HIS A 84 14.82 -5.51 -9.02
CA HIS A 84 15.19 -5.42 -10.44
C HIS A 84 16.43 -4.55 -10.64
N VAL A 85 16.55 -3.43 -9.92
CA VAL A 85 17.76 -2.59 -9.91
C VAL A 85 18.96 -3.40 -9.41
N GLY A 86 18.78 -4.21 -8.37
CA GLY A 86 19.81 -5.12 -7.88
C GLY A 86 20.27 -6.15 -8.92
N ALA A 87 19.33 -6.73 -9.67
CA ALA A 87 19.65 -7.64 -10.77
C ALA A 87 20.46 -6.94 -11.87
N LEU A 88 20.05 -5.72 -12.28
CA LEU A 88 20.76 -4.89 -13.25
C LEU A 88 22.16 -4.48 -12.76
N ALA A 89 22.33 -4.29 -11.45
CA ALA A 89 23.61 -4.01 -10.81
C ALA A 89 24.55 -5.23 -10.77
N GLY A 90 24.09 -6.40 -11.24
CA GLY A 90 24.89 -7.62 -11.33
C GLY A 90 24.85 -8.49 -10.07
N LEU A 91 23.83 -8.36 -9.22
CA LEU A 91 23.66 -9.28 -8.10
C LEU A 91 23.50 -10.73 -8.60
N PRO A 92 24.07 -11.73 -7.89
CA PRO A 92 23.91 -13.13 -8.27
C PRO A 92 22.44 -13.53 -8.33
N LYS A 93 22.08 -14.38 -9.30
CA LYS A 93 20.69 -14.87 -9.47
C LYS A 93 20.11 -15.50 -8.20
N SER A 94 20.94 -16.20 -7.43
CA SER A 94 20.53 -16.77 -6.14
C SER A 94 20.13 -15.70 -5.11
N VAL A 95 20.80 -14.54 -5.11
CA VAL A 95 20.47 -13.40 -4.23
C VAL A 95 19.18 -12.74 -4.68
N VAL A 96 19.01 -12.51 -5.99
CA VAL A 96 17.78 -11.92 -6.56
C VAL A 96 16.57 -12.80 -6.30
N GLY A 97 16.71 -14.12 -6.50
CA GLY A 97 15.65 -15.09 -6.20
C GLY A 97 15.27 -15.08 -4.72
N ARG A 98 16.27 -15.15 -3.82
CA ARG A 98 16.02 -15.09 -2.38
C ARG A 98 15.36 -13.78 -1.94
N ALA A 99 15.80 -12.64 -2.49
CA ALA A 99 15.22 -11.35 -2.18
C ALA A 99 13.74 -11.27 -2.58
N SER A 100 13.37 -11.89 -3.71
CA SER A 100 11.99 -11.94 -4.18
C SER A 100 11.10 -12.76 -3.24
N GLU A 101 11.58 -13.91 -2.77
CA GLU A 101 10.87 -14.73 -1.77
C GLU A 101 10.70 -14.00 -0.42
N VAL A 102 11.74 -13.26 0.02
CA VAL A 102 11.65 -12.45 1.25
C VAL A 102 10.59 -11.37 1.09
N LEU A 103 10.60 -10.64 -0.03
CA LEU A 103 9.63 -9.59 -0.30
C LEU A 103 8.20 -10.13 -0.27
N GLU A 104 7.95 -11.25 -0.96
CA GLU A 104 6.62 -11.88 -0.97
C GLU A 104 6.14 -12.27 0.44
N THR A 105 7.07 -12.71 1.30
CA THR A 105 6.76 -13.05 2.70
C THR A 105 6.42 -11.79 3.51
N LEU A 106 7.20 -10.72 3.34
CA LEU A 106 6.99 -9.45 4.04
C LEU A 106 5.67 -8.79 3.63
N GLU A 107 5.35 -8.78 2.33
CA GLU A 107 4.09 -8.21 1.82
C GLU A 107 2.88 -8.97 2.38
N LYS A 108 2.92 -10.31 2.44
CA LYS A 108 1.85 -11.11 3.07
C LYS A 108 1.70 -10.82 4.57
N GLY A 109 2.81 -10.63 5.28
CA GLY A 109 2.82 -10.27 6.70
C GLY A 109 2.35 -8.84 6.98
N GLU A 110 2.69 -7.89 6.10
CA GLU A 110 2.25 -6.50 6.19
C GLU A 110 0.77 -6.34 5.84
N GLN A 111 0.20 -7.04 4.86
CA GLN A 111 -1.25 -6.98 4.61
C GLN A 111 -2.08 -7.37 5.85
N SER A 112 -1.64 -8.41 6.57
CA SER A 112 -2.28 -8.84 7.82
C SER A 112 -2.12 -7.87 8.99
N SER A 113 -1.13 -6.96 8.94
CA SER A 113 -0.77 -6.09 10.06
C SER A 113 -1.02 -4.61 9.79
N ALA A 114 -0.97 -4.17 8.54
CA ALA A 114 -1.35 -2.86 8.06
C ALA A 114 -2.86 -2.64 8.21
N MET A 115 -3.67 -3.68 7.98
CA MET A 115 -5.12 -3.61 8.20
C MET A 115 -5.47 -3.38 9.68
N THR A 116 -4.62 -3.86 10.60
CA THR A 116 -4.76 -3.63 12.05
C THR A 116 -4.13 -2.29 12.49
N ARG A 117 -2.99 -1.89 11.92
CA ARG A 117 -2.24 -0.69 12.34
C ARG A 117 -2.72 0.62 11.71
N LEU A 118 -3.29 0.58 10.50
CA LEU A 118 -3.90 1.76 9.86
C LEU A 118 -5.14 2.25 10.61
N ALA A 119 -5.81 1.38 11.36
CA ALA A 119 -6.96 1.73 12.20
C ALA A 119 -6.56 2.42 13.51
N ASP A 120 -5.40 2.08 14.09
CA ASP A 120 -5.08 2.42 15.49
C ASP A 120 -4.06 3.57 15.66
N ASP A 121 -3.09 3.79 14.77
CA ASP A 121 -1.91 4.61 15.10
C ASP A 121 -1.87 6.05 14.54
N LEU A 122 -2.83 6.50 13.72
CA LEU A 122 -2.84 7.86 13.19
C LEU A 122 -4.22 8.55 13.24
N PRO A 123 -4.42 9.57 14.09
CA PRO A 123 -5.67 10.35 14.12
C PRO A 123 -5.95 11.12 12.80
N LEU A 124 -4.96 11.22 11.91
CA LEU A 124 -5.08 11.84 10.59
C LEU A 124 -5.81 10.96 9.55
N PHE A 125 -6.00 9.66 9.83
CA PHE A 125 -6.77 8.72 8.99
C PHE A 125 -8.24 8.60 9.43
N HIS A 126 -8.58 8.93 10.68
CA HIS A 126 -9.97 9.05 11.13
C HIS A 126 -10.76 10.09 10.29
N ALA A 127 -10.11 11.19 9.90
CA ALA A 127 -10.73 12.23 9.08
C ALA A 127 -11.03 11.82 7.62
N LEU A 128 -10.46 10.70 7.12
CA LEU A 128 -10.83 10.13 5.82
C LEU A 128 -11.96 9.10 5.93
N ALA A 129 -12.14 8.49 7.10
CA ALA A 129 -13.29 7.63 7.38
C ALA A 129 -14.59 8.44 7.56
N ASP A 130 -14.49 9.71 7.97
CA ASP A 130 -15.62 10.63 8.14
C ASP A 130 -16.01 11.42 6.88
N ALA A 131 -15.41 11.12 5.71
CA ALA A 131 -15.87 11.70 4.45
C ALA A 131 -17.21 11.05 4.04
N PRO A 132 -18.33 11.80 3.96
CA PRO A 132 -19.61 11.24 3.56
C PRO A 132 -19.60 11.00 2.04
N GLY A 133 -19.10 9.84 1.61
CA GLY A 133 -18.96 9.55 0.19
C GLY A 133 -18.48 8.16 -0.21
N ALA A 134 -17.94 7.34 0.69
CA ALA A 134 -17.71 5.93 0.44
C ALA A 134 -18.76 5.14 1.25
N GLY A 135 -19.80 4.67 0.58
CA GLY A 135 -20.86 3.89 1.20
C GLY A 135 -20.28 2.69 1.93
N GLY A 136 -20.35 2.69 3.26
CA GLY A 136 -20.28 1.48 4.04
C GLY A 136 -21.41 0.58 3.56
N GLN A 137 -21.09 -0.38 2.70
CA GLN A 137 -21.93 -1.55 2.60
C GLN A 137 -21.86 -2.18 3.98
N GLY A 138 -23.00 -2.17 4.69
CA GLY A 138 -23.13 -2.93 5.93
C GLY A 138 -22.74 -4.39 5.68
N PRO A 139 -22.53 -5.20 6.73
CA PRO A 139 -21.97 -6.53 6.60
C PRO A 139 -22.66 -7.30 5.48
N SER A 140 -21.86 -7.88 4.60
CA SER A 140 -22.30 -8.73 3.50
C SER A 140 -23.24 -9.84 4.03
N PRO A 141 -24.13 -10.40 3.20
CA PRO A 141 -24.94 -11.54 3.55
C PRO A 141 -24.11 -12.72 4.09
N VAL A 142 -22.87 -12.86 3.65
CA VAL A 142 -21.92 -13.88 4.12
C VAL A 142 -21.42 -13.56 5.53
N GLU A 143 -21.01 -12.31 5.79
CA GLU A 143 -20.57 -11.87 7.13
C GLU A 143 -21.69 -11.97 8.17
N ARG A 144 -22.93 -11.63 7.79
CA ARG A 144 -24.11 -11.84 8.65
C ARG A 144 -24.37 -13.31 8.94
N ALA A 145 -24.23 -14.17 7.94
CA ALA A 145 -24.42 -15.61 8.13
C ALA A 145 -23.33 -16.22 9.03
N LEU A 146 -22.09 -15.74 8.92
CA LEU A 146 -20.98 -16.19 9.77
C LEU A 146 -21.15 -15.81 11.23
N ALA A 147 -21.72 -14.64 11.53
CA ALA A 147 -21.91 -14.16 12.90
C ALA A 147 -22.84 -15.06 13.74
N ASP A 148 -23.75 -15.78 13.09
CA ASP A 148 -24.74 -16.64 13.73
C ASP A 148 -24.29 -18.12 13.85
N ILE A 149 -23.09 -18.47 13.37
CA ILE A 149 -22.59 -19.85 13.37
C ILE A 149 -21.82 -20.16 14.65
N ASP A 150 -22.28 -21.16 15.39
CA ASP A 150 -21.52 -21.83 16.45
C ASP A 150 -20.79 -23.06 15.87
N ALA A 151 -19.50 -22.93 15.62
CA ALA A 151 -18.68 -23.95 14.98
C ALA A 151 -18.55 -25.23 15.81
N ASP A 152 -18.60 -25.12 17.14
CA ASP A 152 -18.41 -26.26 18.05
C ASP A 152 -19.68 -27.13 18.16
N ALA A 153 -20.82 -26.60 17.71
CA ALA A 153 -22.11 -27.31 17.71
C ALA A 153 -22.42 -28.06 16.41
N LEU A 154 -21.58 -27.92 15.37
CA LEU A 154 -21.85 -28.50 14.04
C LEU A 154 -21.27 -29.90 13.88
N THR A 155 -22.05 -30.79 13.26
CA THR A 155 -21.48 -32.05 12.77
C THR A 155 -20.67 -31.82 11.49
N PRO A 156 -19.71 -32.71 11.15
CA PRO A 156 -18.88 -32.55 9.96
C PRO A 156 -19.67 -32.41 8.64
N ARG A 157 -20.86 -33.04 8.56
CA ARG A 157 -21.72 -32.93 7.37
C ARG A 157 -22.42 -31.57 7.30
N GLU A 158 -22.92 -31.07 8.42
CA GLU A 158 -23.57 -29.75 8.51
C GLU A 158 -22.57 -28.63 8.26
N ALA A 159 -21.34 -28.76 8.76
CA ALA A 159 -20.26 -27.83 8.46
C ALA A 159 -19.96 -27.77 6.95
N LEU A 160 -19.91 -28.92 6.28
CA LEU A 160 -19.67 -28.99 4.84
C LEU A 160 -20.84 -28.37 4.03
N GLU A 161 -22.08 -28.65 4.42
CA GLU A 161 -23.28 -28.05 3.81
C GLU A 161 -23.30 -26.51 4.01
N MET A 162 -22.86 -26.04 5.17
CA MET A 162 -22.75 -24.61 5.46
C MET A 162 -21.72 -23.91 4.57
N ILE A 163 -20.57 -24.55 4.32
CA ILE A 163 -19.54 -24.00 3.41
C ILE A 163 -20.09 -23.82 2.00
N TYR A 164 -20.83 -24.81 1.47
CA TYR A 164 -21.46 -24.68 0.16
C TYR A 164 -22.49 -23.53 0.13
N SER A 165 -23.30 -23.38 1.18
CA SER A 165 -24.26 -22.28 1.31
C SER A 165 -23.59 -20.90 1.35
N LEU A 166 -22.42 -20.78 1.99
CA LEU A 166 -21.65 -19.54 2.03
C LEU A 166 -21.03 -19.22 0.67
N MET A 167 -20.55 -20.23 -0.08
CA MET A 167 -20.01 -20.01 -1.42
C MET A 167 -21.08 -19.54 -2.41
N GLU A 168 -22.29 -20.12 -2.37
CA GLU A 168 -23.41 -19.65 -3.20
C GLU A 168 -23.78 -18.20 -2.91
N LYS A 169 -23.77 -17.79 -1.64
CA LYS A 169 -24.06 -16.40 -1.25
C LYS A 169 -23.00 -15.44 -1.78
N LEU A 170 -21.74 -15.86 -1.80
CA LEU A 170 -20.61 -15.07 -2.31
C LEU A 170 -20.68 -14.91 -3.85
N GLU A 171 -21.10 -15.96 -4.58
CA GLU A 171 -21.30 -15.91 -6.04
C GLU A 171 -22.54 -15.09 -6.45
N SER A 172 -23.48 -14.86 -5.53
CA SER A 172 -24.71 -14.09 -5.79
C SER A 172 -24.58 -12.57 -5.58
N GLU A 173 -23.39 -12.07 -5.20
CA GLU A 173 -23.09 -10.65 -4.99
C GLU A 173 -22.40 -9.96 -6.19
N ASP A 174 -22.12 -10.68 -7.29
CA ASP A 174 -21.70 -10.15 -8.61
C ASP A 174 -22.87 -9.87 -9.56
#